data_AF-A0AB37CSQ0-F1
#
_entry.id   AF-A0AB37CSQ0-F1
#
_cell.length_a   1.000
_cell.length_b   1.000
_cell.length_c   1.000
_cell.angle_alpha   90.00
_cell.angle_beta   90.00
_cell.angle_gamma   90.00
#
_symmetry.space_group_name_H-M   'P 1'
#
loop_
_entity.id
_entity.type
_entity.pdbx_description
1 polymer ?
#
loop_
_entity_poly.entity_id
_entity_poly.type
_entity_poly.pdbx_seq_one_letter_code
_entity_poly.pdbx_strand_id
1 'polypeptide(L)' 'MPSPIIQYFQYEHLPEHLQQVSKPIGDLARQMDEQLPDGPEKSTGLRKLLEAKDAFVRQALSK' A
#
# COMPACT_ATOMS: atom_id res chain seq x y z
N MET A 1 -12.51 7.56 10.32
CA MET A 1 -12.83 6.40 9.44
C MET A 1 -11.58 6.10 8.64
N PRO A 2 -11.29 4.84 8.29
CA PRO A 2 -10.12 4.54 7.45
C PRO A 2 -10.21 5.27 6.12
N SER A 3 -9.08 5.75 5.61
CA SER A 3 -9.06 6.35 4.27
C SER A 3 -9.56 5.31 3.24
N PRO A 4 -10.49 5.67 2.32
CA PRO A 4 -11.07 4.69 1.38
C PRO A 4 -10.04 3.94 0.53
N ILE A 5 -8.87 4.55 0.29
CA ILE A 5 -7.77 3.95 -0.47
C ILE A 5 -7.12 2.74 0.23
N ILE A 6 -7.29 2.59 1.55
CA ILE A 6 -6.67 1.51 2.34
C ILE A 6 -7.09 0.12 1.86
N GLN A 7 -8.31 -0.02 1.32
CA GLN A 7 -8.77 -1.30 0.76
C GLN A 7 -7.85 -1.85 -0.35
N TYR A 8 -7.17 -0.96 -1.10
CA TYR A 8 -6.27 -1.36 -2.18
C TYR A 8 -4.90 -1.82 -1.67
N PHE A 9 -4.62 -1.75 -0.37
CA PHE A 9 -3.36 -2.24 0.22
C PHE A 9 -3.45 -3.66 0.77
N GLN A 10 -4.61 -4.32 0.65
CA GLN A 10 -4.72 -5.75 0.94
C GLN A 10 -3.74 -6.54 0.07
N TYR A 11 -3.08 -7.52 0.67
CA TYR A 11 -2.05 -8.34 0.01
C TYR A 11 -2.27 -9.83 0.25
N GLU A 12 -3.16 -10.21 1.16
CA GLU A 12 -3.40 -11.58 1.62
C GLU A 12 -3.91 -12.48 0.48
N HIS A 13 -4.51 -11.89 -0.55
CA HIS A 13 -4.98 -12.57 -1.75
C HIS A 13 -3.86 -12.88 -2.77
N LEU A 14 -2.67 -12.32 -2.58
CA LEU A 14 -1.54 -12.53 -3.47
C LEU A 14 -0.80 -13.85 -3.13
N PRO A 15 -0.13 -14.50 -4.10
CA PRO A 15 0.83 -15.55 -3.81
C PRO A 15 1.95 -15.09 -2.88
N GLU A 16 2.51 -16.00 -2.08
CA GLU A 16 3.48 -15.69 -1.01
C GLU A 16 4.67 -14.83 -1.49
N HIS A 17 5.24 -15.14 -2.65
CA HIS A 17 6.36 -14.36 -3.21
C HIS A 17 6.01 -12.90 -3.54
N LEU A 18 4.74 -12.61 -3.89
CA LEU A 18 4.26 -11.24 -4.11
C LEU A 18 3.84 -10.57 -2.79
N GLN A 19 3.40 -11.34 -1.80
CA GLN A 19 3.14 -10.80 -0.46
C GLN A 19 4.42 -10.21 0.14
N GLN A 20 5.58 -10.84 -0.08
CA GLN A 20 6.87 -10.36 0.44
C GLN A 20 7.19 -8.92 -0.01
N VAL A 21 6.78 -8.52 -1.22
CA VAL A 21 6.99 -7.14 -1.74
C VAL A 21 5.82 -6.20 -1.44
N SER A 22 4.59 -6.71 -1.43
CA SER A 22 3.38 -5.91 -1.22
C SER A 22 3.15 -5.56 0.26
N LYS A 23 3.40 -6.52 1.16
CA LYS A 23 3.13 -6.39 2.60
C LYS A 23 3.82 -5.19 3.26
N PRO A 24 5.13 -4.94 3.08
CA PRO A 24 5.79 -3.83 3.76
C PRO A 24 5.15 -2.47 3.46
N ILE A 25 4.64 -2.29 2.23
CA ILE A 25 3.98 -1.06 1.81
C ILE A 25 2.55 -0.99 2.33
N GLY A 26 1.82 -2.12 2.32
CA GLY A 26 0.49 -2.20 2.91
C GLY A 26 0.49 -1.90 4.40
N ASP A 27 1.46 -2.45 5.15
CA ASP A 27 1.63 -2.20 6.58
C ASP A 27 1.97 -0.72 6.83
N LEU A 28 2.89 -0.13 6.06
CA LEU A 28 3.20 1.30 6.15
C LEU A 28 1.99 2.19 5.84
N ALA A 29 1.20 1.86 4.81
CA ALA A 29 0.01 2.62 4.45
C ALA A 29 -1.04 2.60 5.58
N ARG A 30 -1.27 1.45 6.22
CA ARG A 30 -2.15 1.36 7.41
C ARG A 30 -1.60 2.20 8.57
N GLN A 31 -0.30 2.12 8.84
CA GLN A 31 0.33 2.92 9.89
C GLN A 31 0.17 4.43 9.64
N MET A 32 0.39 4.90 8.41
CA MET A 32 0.21 6.31 8.07
C MET A 32 -1.26 6.73 8.13
N ASP A 33 -2.19 5.84 7.81
CA ASP A 33 -3.63 6.11 7.94
C ASP A 33 -4.07 6.29 9.40
N GLU A 34 -3.51 5.47 10.30
CA GLU A 34 -3.81 5.49 11.73
C GLU A 34 -3.14 6.66 12.46
N GLN A 35 -1.91 7.02 12.09
CA GLN A 35 -1.10 7.98 12.84
C GLN A 35 -1.31 9.44 12.43
N LEU A 36 -1.73 9.69 11.18
CA LEU A 36 -1.84 11.05 10.64
C LEU A 36 -3.29 11.55 10.62
N PRO A 37 -3.54 12.83 10.93
CA PRO A 37 -4.84 13.44 10.74
C PRO A 37 -5.20 13.50 9.26
N ASP A 38 -6.50 13.56 8.97
CA ASP A 38 -6.98 13.64 7.60
C ASP A 38 -6.54 14.96 6.95
N GLY A 39 -6.07 14.86 5.70
CA GLY A 39 -5.55 16.01 4.96
C GLY A 39 -5.04 15.67 3.56
N PRO A 40 -4.75 16.71 2.76
CA PRO A 40 -4.31 16.54 1.38
C PRO A 40 -2.96 15.81 1.28
N GLU A 41 -2.05 16.04 2.22
CA GLU A 41 -0.73 15.39 2.24
C GLU A 41 -0.82 13.91 2.62
N LYS A 42 -1.67 13.55 3.59
CA LYS A 42 -1.97 12.14 3.89
C LYS A 42 -2.53 11.42 2.67
N SER A 43 -3.50 12.03 2.00
CA SER A 43 -4.11 11.49 0.78
C SER A 43 -3.08 11.32 -0.34
N THR A 44 -2.16 12.27 -0.48
CA THR A 44 -1.07 12.23 -1.46
C THR A 44 -0.03 11.16 -1.13
N GLY A 45 0.37 11.05 0.13
CA GLY A 45 1.27 10.00 0.60
C GLY A 45 0.71 8.61 0.37
N LEU A 46 -0.57 8.37 0.72
CA LEU A 46 -1.23 7.09 0.49
C LEU A 46 -1.31 6.74 -1.01
N ARG A 47 -1.58 7.71 -1.90
CA ARG A 47 -1.54 7.45 -3.35
C ARG A 47 -0.15 7.06 -3.84
N LYS A 48 0.89 7.75 -3.37
CA LYS A 48 2.29 7.43 -3.70
C LYS A 48 2.70 6.03 -3.23
N LEU A 49 2.26 5.64 -2.02
CA LEU A 49 2.49 4.28 -1.53
C LEU A 49 1.78 3.24 -2.40
N LEU A 50 0.55 3.51 -2.87
CA LEU A 50 -0.17 2.59 -3.75
C LEU A 50 0.55 2.43 -5.10
N GLU A 51 1.00 3.53 -5.70
CA GLU A 51 1.80 3.54 -6.92
C GLU A 51 3.10 2.74 -6.76
N ALA A 52 3.80 2.92 -5.64
CA ALA A 52 5.03 2.18 -5.32
C ALA A 52 4.76 0.68 -5.15
N LYS A 53 3.71 0.32 -4.42
CA LYS A 53 3.28 -1.08 -4.23
C LYS A 53 3.03 -1.75 -5.58
N ASP A 54 2.25 -1.11 -6.44
CA ASP A 54 1.90 -1.65 -7.76
C ASP A 54 3.13 -1.76 -8.67
N ALA A 55 4.06 -0.79 -8.61
CA ALA A 55 5.32 -0.84 -9.36
C ALA A 55 6.20 -2.02 -8.93
N PHE A 56 6.39 -2.23 -7.63
CA PHE A 56 7.21 -3.34 -7.13
C PHE A 56 6.56 -4.70 -7.36
N VAL A 57 5.24 -4.81 -7.23
CA VAL A 57 4.52 -6.05 -7.58
C VAL A 57 4.69 -6.37 -9.07
N ARG A 58 4.57 -5.37 -9.96
CA ARG A 58 4.84 -5.56 -11.40
C ARG A 58 6.29 -5.99 -11.66
N GLN A 59 7.26 -5.41 -10.96
CA GLN A 59 8.67 -5.81 -11.09
C GLN A 59 8.92 -7.23 -10.56
N ALA A 60 8.24 -7.65 -9.48
CA ALA A 60 8.34 -9.00 -8.96
C ALA A 60 7.72 -10.06 -9.89
N LEU A 61 6.84 -9.64 -10.81
CA LEU A 61 6.28 -10.48 -11.88
C LEU A 61 7.15 -10.52 -13.14
N SER A 62 7.94 -9.48 -13.40
CA SER A 62 8.88 -9.47 -14.52
C SER A 62 10.07 -10.37 -14.18
N LYS A 63 10.32 -11.35 -15.06
CA LYS A 63 11.42 -12.32 -14.95
C LYS A 63 12.79 -11.65 -14.92
#